data_AF-A0A847FYK2-F1
#
_entry.id   AF-A0A847FYK2-F1
#
_cell.length_a   1.000
_cell.length_b   1.000
_cell.length_c   1.000
_cell.angle_alpha   90.00
_cell.angle_beta   90.00
_cell.angle_gamma   90.00
#
_symmetry.space_group_name_H-M   'P 1'
#
loop_
_entity.id
_entity.type
_entity.pdbx_description
1 polymer ?
#
loop_
_entity_poly.entity_id
_entity_poly.type
_entity_poly.pdbx_seq_one_letter_code
_entity_poly.pdbx_strand_id
1 'polypeptide(L)'
;MLGRTILLLLSAAAIWAGSLLAPLASPAAQGDLPAGLSMQADVAFDGYFKYGEWLPVWVDLENSGPDLDVEVRVGLAGSWGKTTFAAPVELPTGSRKRVPVYVLPNNYSHELQVELVSGDEVLGTRTVPVSPRVNVTYLVGLVTPQRGALNLLLGASLPGQNRILDLVDVSLDELPERPEALRSFDCLVFNDVDSSSLTPEKAAALEAWVQQGGRLVLGGGAGARRTAAGIPGSLLPVVPRAEVELDSVAALAELAGGEAIRMPGPFLAATGDAAQGHSLAVEGDLPLVRERLVGAGSVDWVALDLSSAPFNGWSGTTAFWERILAPGATYPPWLAQDMSPRQMQAGNMSYALTNLPALDLPSVQGLAVLLAAYILVVGPVNYLVLRRLKRLHLAWVTIPLLTVLFTGGAFGLGYAFRGSDIILNKVSIVAPQADGNASMRSYVGLFSPSQRSYDIQIT
;
A
#
# COMPACT_ATOMS: atom_id res chain seq x y z
N MET A 1 -9.85 68.75 9.33
CA MET A 1 -9.03 67.52 9.26
C MET A 1 -9.78 66.29 9.81
N LEU A 2 -11.02 66.04 9.37
CA LEU A 2 -11.78 64.82 9.75
C LEU A 2 -12.37 64.05 8.55
N GLY A 3 -12.29 64.59 7.32
CA GLY A 3 -12.89 63.96 6.14
C GLY A 3 -11.98 62.99 5.37
N ARG A 4 -10.65 63.03 5.56
CA ARG A 4 -9.69 62.19 4.80
C ARG A 4 -9.29 60.90 5.51
N THR A 5 -9.56 60.77 6.79
CA THR A 5 -9.25 59.56 7.59
C THR A 5 -10.35 58.50 7.54
N ILE A 6 -11.59 58.88 7.22
CA ILE A 6 -12.71 57.92 7.14
C ILE A 6 -12.73 57.16 5.80
N LEU A 7 -12.30 57.79 4.70
CA LEU A 7 -12.20 57.13 3.38
C LEU A 7 -11.05 56.12 3.27
N LEU A 8 -9.99 56.26 4.07
CA LEU A 8 -8.87 55.31 4.11
C LEU A 8 -9.17 54.08 5.01
N LEU A 9 -10.05 54.21 6.00
CA LEU A 9 -10.50 53.06 6.81
C LEU A 9 -11.55 52.20 6.09
N LEU A 10 -12.37 52.79 5.21
CA LEU A 10 -13.34 52.03 4.40
C LEU A 10 -12.70 51.29 3.21
N SER A 11 -11.54 51.73 2.72
CA SER A 11 -10.80 51.03 1.65
C SER A 11 -9.89 49.91 2.19
N ALA A 12 -9.43 49.99 3.45
CA ALA A 12 -8.70 48.90 4.11
C ALA A 12 -9.62 47.75 4.58
N ALA A 13 -10.89 48.04 4.89
CA ALA A 13 -11.88 47.02 5.25
C ALA A 13 -12.41 46.22 4.03
N ALA A 14 -12.38 46.80 2.82
CA ALA A 14 -12.80 46.12 1.60
C ALA A 14 -11.76 45.14 1.05
N ILE A 15 -10.48 45.28 1.41
CA ILE A 15 -9.39 44.39 0.94
C ILE A 15 -9.18 43.21 1.93
N TRP A 16 -9.63 43.32 3.18
CA TRP A 16 -9.61 42.21 4.15
C TRP A 16 -10.88 41.35 4.15
N ALA A 17 -12.01 41.84 3.63
CA ALA A 17 -13.24 41.05 3.48
C ALA A 17 -13.23 40.11 2.26
N GLY A 18 -12.27 40.26 1.33
CA GLY A 18 -12.15 39.45 0.12
C GLY A 18 -11.35 38.14 0.26
N SER A 19 -10.86 37.81 1.47
CA SER A 19 -9.91 36.68 1.67
C SER A 19 -10.45 35.54 2.53
N LEU A 20 -11.74 35.55 2.89
CA LEU A 20 -12.39 34.53 3.74
C LEU A 20 -13.42 33.66 3.00
N LEU A 21 -13.54 33.82 1.68
CA LEU A 21 -14.23 32.85 0.84
C LEU A 21 -13.19 31.91 0.24
N ALA A 22 -12.61 31.06 1.10
CA ALA A 22 -12.21 29.75 0.60
C ALA A 22 -13.48 29.13 -0.01
N PRO A 23 -13.44 28.58 -1.23
CA PRO A 23 -14.57 27.83 -1.72
C PRO A 23 -14.81 26.73 -0.67
N LEU A 24 -15.93 26.82 0.04
CA LEU A 24 -16.48 25.65 0.70
C LEU A 24 -16.55 24.62 -0.42
N ALA A 25 -15.69 23.61 -0.34
CA ALA A 25 -15.76 22.45 -1.21
C ALA A 25 -17.21 22.02 -1.14
N SER A 26 -17.93 22.27 -2.24
CA SER A 26 -19.28 21.76 -2.35
C SER A 26 -19.14 20.25 -2.22
N PRO A 27 -19.98 19.56 -1.44
CA PRO A 27 -20.01 18.10 -1.51
C PRO A 27 -20.12 17.77 -3.00
N ALA A 28 -19.11 17.06 -3.54
CA ALA A 28 -19.06 16.75 -4.95
C ALA A 28 -20.43 16.17 -5.31
N ALA A 29 -21.18 16.90 -6.14
CA ALA A 29 -22.47 16.43 -6.60
C ALA A 29 -22.21 15.06 -7.21
N GLN A 30 -22.95 14.04 -6.78
CA GLN A 30 -22.96 12.77 -7.48
C GLN A 30 -23.44 13.10 -8.88
N GLY A 31 -22.51 13.21 -9.84
CA GLY A 31 -22.85 13.53 -11.21
C GLY A 31 -23.85 12.50 -11.70
N ASP A 32 -24.96 12.97 -12.25
CA ASP A 32 -25.89 12.09 -12.96
C ASP A 32 -25.13 11.47 -14.13
N LEU A 33 -25.07 10.14 -14.15
CA LEU A 33 -24.45 9.40 -15.25
C LEU A 33 -25.30 9.56 -16.52
N PRO A 34 -24.69 9.46 -17.72
CA PRO A 34 -25.43 9.38 -18.96
C PRO A 34 -26.53 8.30 -18.91
N ALA A 35 -27.65 8.56 -19.59
CA ALA A 35 -28.76 7.62 -19.65
C ALA A 35 -28.30 6.25 -20.18
N GLY A 36 -28.60 5.20 -19.41
CA GLY A 36 -28.21 3.82 -19.74
C GLY A 36 -26.86 3.36 -19.17
N LEU A 37 -26.12 4.23 -18.50
CA LEU A 37 -24.88 3.90 -17.79
C LEU A 37 -25.12 3.87 -16.27
N SER A 38 -24.69 2.79 -15.62
CA SER A 38 -24.71 2.66 -14.16
C SER A 38 -23.29 2.44 -13.63
N MET A 39 -23.00 3.05 -12.49
CA MET A 39 -21.73 2.93 -11.77
C MET A 39 -22.01 2.85 -10.27
N GLN A 40 -21.55 1.77 -9.67
CA GLN A 40 -21.43 1.60 -8.23
C GLN A 40 -19.95 1.42 -7.88
N ALA A 41 -19.54 1.98 -6.75
CA ALA A 41 -18.17 1.90 -6.29
C ALA A 41 -18.19 1.53 -4.81
N ASP A 42 -17.42 0.51 -4.47
CA ASP A 42 -17.30 -0.03 -3.12
C ASP A 42 -15.82 -0.19 -2.79
N VAL A 43 -15.47 0.06 -1.53
CA VAL A 43 -14.11 -0.14 -1.03
C VAL A 43 -14.03 -1.50 -0.35
N ALA A 44 -12.94 -2.23 -0.58
CA ALA A 44 -12.73 -3.47 0.15
C ALA A 44 -12.53 -3.21 1.66
N PHE A 45 -12.80 -4.23 2.48
CA PHE A 45 -12.44 -4.26 3.90
C PHE A 45 -13.08 -3.14 4.74
N ASP A 46 -14.34 -2.79 4.46
CA ASP A 46 -15.06 -1.66 5.07
C ASP A 46 -14.34 -0.30 4.91
N GLY A 47 -13.43 -0.20 3.92
CA GLY A 47 -12.58 0.97 3.70
C GLY A 47 -11.41 1.09 4.68
N TYR A 48 -11.14 0.06 5.50
CA TYR A 48 -9.98 0.05 6.40
C TYR A 48 -8.68 -0.22 5.65
N PHE A 49 -7.69 0.63 5.87
CA PHE A 49 -6.34 0.45 5.35
C PHE A 49 -5.32 1.00 6.33
N LYS A 50 -4.12 0.41 6.36
CA LYS A 50 -2.99 0.96 7.12
C LYS A 50 -2.24 2.03 6.33
N TYR A 51 -1.58 2.96 7.01
CA TYR A 51 -0.87 4.03 6.31
C TYR A 51 0.19 3.47 5.34
N GLY A 52 0.17 3.97 4.11
CA GLY A 52 1.08 3.54 3.04
C GLY A 52 0.84 2.13 2.52
N GLU A 53 -0.33 1.55 2.79
CA GLU A 53 -0.78 0.28 2.23
C GLU A 53 -1.83 0.46 1.15
N TRP A 54 -1.90 -0.52 0.26
CA TRP A 54 -2.84 -0.52 -0.87
C TRP A 54 -4.26 -0.84 -0.41
N LEU A 55 -5.24 -0.18 -1.03
CA LEU A 55 -6.67 -0.42 -0.83
C LEU A 55 -7.33 -0.70 -2.18
N PRO A 56 -7.99 -1.85 -2.35
CA PRO A 56 -8.83 -2.10 -3.52
C PRO A 56 -10.12 -1.27 -3.49
N VAL A 57 -10.45 -0.68 -4.63
CA VAL A 57 -11.76 -0.10 -4.93
C VAL A 57 -12.40 -0.94 -6.04
N TRP A 58 -13.53 -1.56 -5.74
CA TRP A 58 -14.31 -2.34 -6.68
C TRP A 58 -15.34 -1.44 -7.35
N VAL A 59 -15.34 -1.40 -8.68
CA VAL A 59 -16.28 -0.56 -9.44
C VAL A 59 -17.12 -1.44 -10.36
N ASP A 60 -18.41 -1.52 -10.06
CA ASP A 60 -19.40 -2.22 -10.87
C ASP A 60 -19.99 -1.26 -11.90
N LEU A 61 -19.80 -1.60 -13.17
CA LEU A 61 -20.20 -0.83 -14.32
C LEU A 61 -21.22 -1.61 -15.14
N GLU A 62 -22.30 -0.95 -15.55
CA GLU A 62 -23.27 -1.50 -16.49
C GLU A 62 -23.54 -0.49 -17.60
N ASN A 63 -23.50 -0.96 -18.85
CA ASN A 63 -23.80 -0.15 -20.01
C ASN A 63 -24.97 -0.75 -20.81
N SER A 64 -26.04 0.00 -20.96
CA SER A 64 -27.19 -0.32 -21.83
C SER A 64 -27.34 0.66 -22.99
N GLY A 65 -26.44 1.64 -23.09
CA GLY A 65 -26.31 2.57 -24.21
C GLY A 65 -25.35 2.07 -25.29
N PRO A 66 -24.86 2.96 -26.17
CA PRO A 66 -23.85 2.63 -27.18
C PRO A 66 -22.55 2.12 -26.57
N ASP A 67 -21.71 1.48 -27.38
CA ASP A 67 -20.35 1.08 -26.97
C ASP A 67 -19.55 2.30 -26.48
N LEU A 68 -18.88 2.12 -25.34
CA LEU A 68 -18.11 3.18 -24.68
C LEU A 68 -16.75 2.65 -24.23
N ASP A 69 -15.70 3.40 -24.56
CA ASP A 69 -14.39 3.24 -23.96
C ASP A 69 -14.24 4.26 -22.83
N VAL A 70 -14.08 3.74 -21.62
CA VAL A 70 -14.01 4.56 -20.40
C VAL A 70 -12.80 4.19 -19.56
N GLU A 71 -12.45 5.08 -18.65
CA GLU A 71 -11.40 4.87 -17.67
C GLU A 71 -11.97 5.18 -16.29
N VAL A 72 -11.81 4.23 -15.36
CA VAL A 72 -12.13 4.46 -13.95
C VAL A 72 -10.91 5.10 -13.32
N ARG A 73 -11.05 6.34 -12.82
CA ARG A 73 -9.97 7.12 -12.21
C ARG A 73 -10.25 7.36 -10.73
N VAL A 74 -9.22 7.22 -9.89
CA VAL A 74 -9.24 7.64 -8.49
C VAL A 74 -8.10 8.62 -8.26
N GLY A 75 -8.46 9.87 -7.99
CA GLY A 75 -7.50 10.95 -7.76
C GLY A 75 -7.16 11.11 -6.28
N LEU A 76 -5.88 11.05 -5.94
CA LEU A 76 -5.38 11.32 -4.60
C LEU A 76 -4.54 12.59 -4.59
N ALA A 77 -4.94 13.56 -3.77
CA ALA A 77 -4.12 14.74 -3.51
C ALA A 77 -3.05 14.40 -2.45
N GLY A 78 -1.78 14.64 -2.76
CA GLY A 78 -0.66 14.50 -1.85
C GLY A 78 0.12 15.81 -1.72
N SER A 79 1.03 15.87 -0.75
CA SER A 79 1.87 17.06 -0.50
C SER A 79 2.74 17.45 -1.71
N TRP A 80 3.02 16.51 -2.61
CA TRP A 80 3.91 16.67 -3.75
C TRP A 80 3.18 16.70 -5.11
N GLY A 81 1.84 16.69 -5.11
CA GLY A 81 1.03 16.72 -6.32
C GLY A 81 -0.19 15.79 -6.25
N LYS A 82 -0.91 15.68 -7.37
CA LYS A 82 -2.04 14.76 -7.55
C LYS A 82 -1.53 13.47 -8.17
N THR A 83 -1.84 12.32 -7.57
CA THR A 83 -1.62 10.99 -8.16
C THR A 83 -2.98 10.46 -8.61
N THR A 84 -3.08 10.02 -9.86
CA THR A 84 -4.30 9.40 -10.38
C THR A 84 -4.04 7.92 -10.62
N PHE A 85 -4.83 7.07 -10.00
CA PHE A 85 -4.86 5.63 -10.27
C PHE A 85 -5.98 5.38 -11.27
N ALA A 86 -5.70 4.60 -12.30
CA ALA A 86 -6.67 4.42 -13.36
C ALA A 86 -6.69 3.00 -13.92
N ALA A 87 -7.89 2.57 -14.32
CA ALA A 87 -8.12 1.29 -14.98
C ALA A 87 -8.95 1.53 -16.26
N PRO A 88 -8.41 1.23 -17.45
CA PRO A 88 -9.17 1.31 -18.69
C PRO A 88 -10.19 0.19 -18.77
N VAL A 89 -11.38 0.49 -19.30
CA VAL A 89 -12.51 -0.43 -19.39
C VAL A 89 -13.26 -0.20 -20.70
N GLU A 90 -13.31 -1.23 -21.53
CA GLU A 90 -14.21 -1.28 -22.67
C GLU A 90 -15.61 -1.70 -22.19
N LEU A 91 -16.65 -0.92 -22.48
CA LEU A 91 -18.04 -1.20 -22.11
C LEU A 91 -18.92 -1.31 -23.36
N PRO A 92 -19.00 -2.49 -23.98
CA PRO A 92 -19.97 -2.73 -25.06
C PRO A 92 -21.43 -2.57 -24.60
N THR A 93 -22.35 -2.36 -25.53
CA THR A 93 -23.79 -2.34 -25.26
C THR A 93 -24.24 -3.65 -24.58
N GLY A 94 -24.97 -3.51 -23.46
CA GLY A 94 -25.49 -4.62 -22.66
C GLY A 94 -24.45 -5.27 -21.72
N SER A 95 -23.25 -4.69 -21.57
CA SER A 95 -22.20 -5.24 -20.72
C SER A 95 -22.40 -4.89 -19.24
N ARG A 96 -21.99 -5.82 -18.37
CA ARG A 96 -21.82 -5.63 -16.92
C ARG A 96 -20.41 -6.10 -16.56
N LYS A 97 -19.60 -5.24 -15.96
CA LYS A 97 -18.21 -5.53 -15.58
C LYS A 97 -17.93 -5.03 -14.16
N ARG A 98 -17.20 -5.83 -13.38
CA ARG A 98 -16.60 -5.41 -12.11
C ARG A 98 -15.11 -5.14 -12.35
N VAL A 99 -14.63 -3.97 -11.98
CA VAL A 99 -13.26 -3.53 -12.27
C VAL A 99 -12.54 -3.15 -10.97
N PRO A 100 -11.40 -3.78 -10.65
CA PRO A 100 -10.58 -3.36 -9.52
C PRO A 100 -9.71 -2.15 -9.87
N VAL A 101 -9.75 -1.13 -9.02
CA VAL A 101 -8.76 -0.05 -8.99
C VAL A 101 -8.00 -0.13 -7.68
N TYR A 102 -6.71 -0.46 -7.76
CA TYR A 102 -5.82 -0.50 -6.60
C TYR A 102 -5.26 0.89 -6.34
N VAL A 103 -5.58 1.48 -5.20
CA VAL A 103 -5.14 2.83 -4.83
C VAL A 103 -4.22 2.78 -3.62
N LEU A 104 -3.43 3.84 -3.44
CA LEU A 104 -2.53 4.00 -2.29
C LEU A 104 -2.90 5.29 -1.52
N PRO A 105 -3.99 5.29 -0.73
CA PRO A 105 -4.47 6.48 -0.03
C PRO A 105 -3.44 6.96 0.99
N ASN A 106 -3.46 8.27 1.26
CA ASN A 106 -2.63 8.84 2.32
C ASN A 106 -3.34 8.75 3.69
N ASN A 107 -2.62 9.05 4.76
CA ASN A 107 -3.13 9.02 6.14
C ASN A 107 -4.20 10.09 6.46
N TYR A 108 -4.47 11.03 5.56
CA TYR A 108 -5.54 12.04 5.68
C TYR A 108 -6.76 11.73 4.81
N SER A 109 -6.73 10.63 4.06
CA SER A 109 -7.82 10.24 3.17
C SER A 109 -8.96 9.65 4.00
N HIS A 110 -10.10 10.34 4.02
CA HIS A 110 -11.34 9.87 4.66
C HIS A 110 -12.44 9.54 3.65
N GLU A 111 -12.25 9.96 2.41
CA GLU A 111 -13.10 9.65 1.28
C GLU A 111 -12.23 9.55 0.02
N LEU A 112 -12.68 8.75 -0.95
CA LEU A 112 -12.09 8.65 -2.27
C LEU A 112 -13.12 9.06 -3.31
N GLN A 113 -12.71 9.90 -4.25
CA GLN A 113 -13.53 10.24 -5.42
C GLN A 113 -13.15 9.31 -6.57
N VAL A 114 -14.11 8.49 -6.96
CA VAL A 114 -14.04 7.57 -8.10
C VAL A 114 -14.76 8.24 -9.26
N GLU A 115 -14.02 8.55 -10.31
CA GLU A 115 -14.51 9.21 -11.52
C GLU A 115 -14.55 8.19 -12.67
N LEU A 116 -15.63 8.21 -13.44
CA LEU A 116 -15.71 7.50 -14.72
C LEU A 116 -15.51 8.51 -15.84
N VAL A 117 -14.48 8.30 -16.66
CA VAL A 117 -14.05 9.29 -17.66
C VAL A 117 -14.04 8.67 -19.04
N SER A 118 -14.50 9.40 -20.06
CA SER A 118 -14.31 9.06 -21.47
C SER A 118 -13.55 10.20 -22.16
N GLY A 119 -12.33 9.91 -22.63
CA GLY A 119 -11.40 10.95 -23.08
C GLY A 119 -11.06 11.94 -21.97
N ASP A 120 -11.51 13.19 -22.13
CA ASP A 120 -11.34 14.29 -21.16
C ASP A 120 -12.64 14.61 -20.39
N GLU A 121 -13.76 13.94 -20.70
CA GLU A 121 -15.06 14.19 -20.10
C GLU A 121 -15.32 13.25 -18.92
N VAL A 122 -15.61 13.82 -17.75
CA VAL A 122 -16.07 13.06 -16.58
C VAL A 122 -17.56 12.74 -16.76
N LEU A 123 -17.87 11.47 -17.00
CA LEU A 123 -19.24 10.97 -17.17
C LEU A 123 -19.98 10.86 -15.84
N GLY A 124 -19.27 10.62 -14.74
CA GLY A 124 -19.86 10.57 -13.41
C GLY A 124 -18.84 10.39 -12.30
N THR A 125 -19.27 10.68 -11.07
CA THR A 125 -18.43 10.60 -9.88
C THR A 125 -19.17 9.90 -8.75
N ARG A 126 -18.46 9.05 -8.02
CA ARG A 126 -18.91 8.41 -6.78
C ARG A 126 -17.90 8.66 -5.67
N THR A 127 -18.39 9.02 -4.50
CA THR A 127 -17.56 9.22 -3.31
C THR A 127 -17.75 8.03 -2.38
N VAL A 128 -16.64 7.38 -2.02
CA VAL A 128 -16.64 6.22 -1.12
C VAL A 128 -15.87 6.57 0.16
N PRO A 129 -16.42 6.29 1.35
CA PRO A 129 -15.71 6.56 2.60
C PRO A 129 -14.55 5.59 2.78
N VAL A 130 -13.46 6.07 3.39
CA VAL A 130 -12.32 5.24 3.78
C VAL A 130 -11.85 5.61 5.18
N SER A 131 -11.24 4.65 5.87
CA SER A 131 -10.88 4.81 7.28
C SER A 131 -9.41 4.39 7.49
N PRO A 132 -8.50 5.37 7.59
CA PRO A 132 -7.08 5.11 7.72
C PRO A 132 -6.75 4.62 9.14
N ARG A 133 -5.88 3.61 9.24
CA ARG A 133 -5.41 3.00 10.49
C ARG A 133 -3.91 3.21 10.67
N VAL A 134 -3.50 3.63 11.87
CA VAL A 134 -2.09 3.71 12.25
C VAL A 134 -1.46 2.31 12.15
N ASN A 135 -0.19 2.23 11.75
CA ASN A 135 0.44 0.93 11.47
C ASN A 135 0.58 0.02 12.70
N VAL A 136 0.60 0.60 13.91
CA VAL A 136 0.61 -0.15 15.18
C VAL A 136 -0.68 -0.93 15.43
N THR A 137 -1.81 -0.55 14.81
CA THR A 137 -3.06 -1.34 14.88
C THR A 137 -2.79 -2.76 14.36
N TYR A 138 -3.38 -3.77 15.01
CA TYR A 138 -3.36 -5.16 14.55
C TYR A 138 -4.68 -5.46 13.84
N LEU A 139 -4.67 -5.46 12.51
CA LEU A 139 -5.86 -5.62 11.68
C LEU A 139 -6.06 -7.10 11.33
N VAL A 140 -7.20 -7.65 11.72
CA VAL A 140 -7.58 -9.05 11.48
C VAL A 140 -8.77 -9.09 10.52
N GLY A 141 -8.59 -9.75 9.37
CA GLY A 141 -9.68 -10.04 8.45
C GLY A 141 -10.33 -11.37 8.79
N LEU A 142 -11.64 -11.37 8.99
CA LEU A 142 -12.45 -12.54 9.30
C LEU A 142 -13.17 -13.00 8.03
N VAL A 143 -12.74 -14.13 7.49
CA VAL A 143 -13.35 -14.79 6.33
C VAL A 143 -14.19 -15.95 6.86
N THR A 144 -15.37 -15.60 7.37
CA THR A 144 -16.27 -16.51 8.09
C THR A 144 -17.72 -16.08 7.87
N PRO A 145 -18.69 -17.01 7.78
CA PRO A 145 -20.10 -16.65 7.72
C PRO A 145 -20.62 -16.05 9.02
N GLN A 146 -19.95 -16.28 10.16
CA GLN A 146 -20.37 -15.83 11.48
C GLN A 146 -19.20 -15.37 12.33
N ARG A 147 -19.31 -14.17 12.94
CA ARG A 147 -18.30 -13.66 13.88
C ARG A 147 -18.30 -14.45 15.20
N GLY A 148 -19.46 -14.77 15.77
CA GLY A 148 -19.58 -15.64 16.95
C GLY A 148 -18.51 -15.41 18.03
N ALA A 149 -17.77 -16.47 18.36
CA ALA A 149 -16.67 -16.47 19.33
C ALA A 149 -15.43 -15.66 18.91
N LEU A 150 -15.25 -15.35 17.62
CA LEU A 150 -14.11 -14.59 17.12
C LEU A 150 -14.10 -13.15 17.64
N ASN A 151 -15.24 -12.59 18.08
CA ASN A 151 -15.25 -11.29 18.76
C ASN A 151 -14.39 -11.26 20.04
N LEU A 152 -14.11 -12.41 20.66
CA LEU A 152 -13.22 -12.50 21.82
C LEU A 152 -11.75 -12.22 21.48
N LEU A 153 -11.39 -12.21 20.20
CA LEU A 153 -10.09 -11.71 19.71
C LEU A 153 -9.83 -10.28 20.17
N LEU A 154 -10.85 -9.42 20.22
CA LEU A 154 -10.70 -8.01 20.63
C LEU A 154 -10.17 -7.83 22.05
N GLY A 155 -10.28 -8.86 22.90
CA GLY A 155 -9.74 -8.85 24.25
C GLY A 155 -8.25 -9.22 24.35
N ALA A 156 -7.65 -9.74 23.27
CA ALA A 156 -6.29 -10.26 23.29
C ALA A 156 -5.26 -9.13 23.35
N SER A 157 -4.26 -9.29 24.23
CA SER A 157 -3.11 -8.39 24.35
C SER A 157 -1.90 -8.94 23.59
N LEU A 158 -1.31 -8.12 22.73
CA LEU A 158 -0.15 -8.51 21.92
C LEU A 158 1.18 -8.04 22.54
N PRO A 159 2.29 -8.79 22.34
CA PRO A 159 3.57 -8.43 22.90
C PRO A 159 4.17 -7.17 22.26
N GLY A 160 4.89 -6.38 23.06
CA GLY A 160 5.58 -5.17 22.62
C GLY A 160 4.82 -3.90 22.98
N GLN A 161 4.59 -3.03 21.99
CA GLN A 161 3.71 -1.87 22.20
C GLN A 161 2.25 -2.32 22.33
N ASN A 162 1.44 -1.58 23.08
CA ASN A 162 0.00 -1.83 23.15
C ASN A 162 -0.63 -1.62 21.76
N ARG A 163 -0.98 -2.72 21.09
CA ARG A 163 -1.62 -2.71 19.76
C ARG A 163 -3.13 -2.82 19.94
N ILE A 164 -3.88 -1.94 19.31
CA ILE A 164 -5.34 -2.07 19.22
C ILE A 164 -5.65 -3.14 18.18
N LEU A 165 -6.49 -4.12 18.52
CA LEU A 165 -6.99 -5.11 17.56
C LEU A 165 -8.26 -4.56 16.90
N ASP A 166 -8.26 -4.55 15.57
CA ASP A 166 -9.44 -4.21 14.76
C ASP A 166 -9.85 -5.45 13.95
N LEU A 167 -11.13 -5.81 14.00
CA LEU A 167 -11.70 -6.93 13.25
C LEU A 167 -12.51 -6.40 12.06
N VAL A 168 -12.28 -6.99 10.89
CA VAL A 168 -12.98 -6.65 9.65
C VAL A 168 -13.59 -7.91 9.07
N ASP A 169 -14.87 -7.89 8.69
CA ASP A 169 -15.42 -9.00 7.92
C ASP A 169 -14.93 -8.89 6.49
N VAL A 170 -14.48 -10.01 5.94
CA VAL A 170 -13.96 -10.05 4.57
C VAL A 170 -14.65 -11.19 3.85
N SER A 171 -15.34 -10.86 2.76
CA SER A 171 -15.92 -11.89 1.89
C SER A 171 -14.85 -12.44 0.92
N LEU A 172 -15.06 -13.65 0.42
CA LEU A 172 -14.13 -14.25 -0.55
C LEU A 172 -14.12 -13.50 -1.90
N ASP A 173 -15.23 -12.86 -2.27
CA ASP A 173 -15.30 -12.07 -3.49
C ASP A 173 -14.52 -10.76 -3.40
N GLU A 174 -14.37 -10.18 -2.20
CA GLU A 174 -13.56 -8.98 -1.94
C GLU A 174 -12.04 -9.24 -1.91
N LEU A 175 -11.61 -10.49 -1.75
CA LEU A 175 -10.19 -10.81 -1.71
C LEU A 175 -9.51 -10.42 -3.04
N PRO A 176 -8.41 -9.65 -3.00
CA PRO A 176 -7.76 -9.14 -4.19
C PRO A 176 -6.91 -10.21 -4.87
N GLU A 177 -6.69 -10.03 -6.17
CA GLU A 177 -5.78 -10.85 -6.98
C GLU A 177 -4.31 -10.40 -6.85
N ARG A 178 -4.05 -9.34 -6.09
CA ARG A 178 -2.71 -8.79 -5.84
C ARG A 178 -2.33 -8.94 -4.37
N PRO A 179 -1.18 -9.56 -4.04
CA PRO A 179 -0.75 -9.73 -2.65
C PRO A 179 -0.51 -8.40 -1.95
N GLU A 180 -0.16 -7.34 -2.68
CA GLU A 180 0.06 -5.99 -2.12
C GLU A 180 -1.17 -5.44 -1.43
N ALA A 181 -2.37 -5.77 -1.91
CA ALA A 181 -3.62 -5.28 -1.38
C ALA A 181 -4.04 -5.94 -0.07
N LEU A 182 -3.44 -7.08 0.30
CA LEU A 182 -3.67 -7.74 1.59
C LEU A 182 -2.75 -7.20 2.71
N ARG A 183 -1.79 -6.30 2.39
CA ARG A 183 -0.74 -5.87 3.32
C ARG A 183 -1.24 -5.01 4.49
N SER A 184 -2.47 -4.50 4.44
CA SER A 184 -3.11 -3.85 5.59
C SER A 184 -3.42 -4.85 6.71
N PHE A 185 -3.68 -6.13 6.39
CA PHE A 185 -3.95 -7.17 7.37
C PHE A 185 -2.65 -7.71 7.97
N ASP A 186 -2.63 -7.86 9.29
CA ASP A 186 -1.61 -8.65 9.99
C ASP A 186 -2.01 -10.13 10.00
N CYS A 187 -3.31 -10.42 10.08
CA CYS A 187 -3.85 -11.77 10.17
C CYS A 187 -5.14 -11.91 9.34
N LEU A 188 -5.30 -13.06 8.69
CA LEU A 188 -6.57 -13.50 8.09
C LEU A 188 -7.01 -14.78 8.77
N VAL A 189 -8.28 -14.85 9.18
CA VAL A 189 -8.89 -16.02 9.82
C VAL A 189 -9.95 -16.58 8.90
N PHE A 190 -9.75 -17.79 8.39
CA PHE A 190 -10.71 -18.51 7.57
C PHE A 190 -11.38 -19.56 8.43
N ASN A 191 -12.70 -19.50 8.56
CA ASN A 191 -13.45 -20.45 9.39
C ASN A 191 -14.82 -20.75 8.77
N ASP A 192 -15.14 -22.03 8.62
CA ASP A 192 -16.36 -22.56 7.98
C ASP A 192 -16.79 -21.82 6.69
N VAL A 193 -15.83 -21.54 5.81
CA VAL A 193 -16.05 -20.82 4.55
C VAL A 193 -15.72 -21.70 3.35
N ASP A 194 -16.47 -21.59 2.25
CA ASP A 194 -16.20 -22.32 1.02
C ASP A 194 -15.10 -21.69 0.17
N SER A 195 -13.86 -21.96 0.56
CA SER A 195 -12.69 -21.45 -0.15
C SER A 195 -12.53 -22.03 -1.55
N SER A 196 -13.29 -23.06 -1.95
CA SER A 196 -13.24 -23.61 -3.31
C SER A 196 -13.71 -22.60 -4.38
N SER A 197 -14.39 -21.53 -3.96
CA SER A 197 -14.79 -20.41 -4.82
C SER A 197 -13.65 -19.42 -5.12
N LEU A 198 -12.48 -19.56 -4.47
CA LEU A 198 -11.30 -18.75 -4.78
C LEU A 198 -10.80 -19.05 -6.19
N THR A 199 -10.55 -18.00 -6.97
CA THR A 199 -9.85 -18.14 -8.25
C THR A 199 -8.37 -18.49 -8.02
N PRO A 200 -7.70 -19.13 -8.99
CA PRO A 200 -6.26 -19.40 -8.90
C PRO A 200 -5.43 -18.16 -8.59
N GLU A 201 -5.81 -17.00 -9.13
CA GLU A 201 -5.13 -15.72 -8.94
C GLU A 201 -5.26 -15.23 -7.49
N LYS A 202 -6.47 -15.33 -6.89
CA LYS A 202 -6.69 -14.99 -5.48
C LYS A 202 -5.96 -15.93 -4.54
N ALA A 203 -5.96 -17.24 -4.84
CA ALA A 203 -5.24 -18.24 -4.07
C ALA A 203 -3.72 -17.99 -4.11
N ALA A 204 -3.18 -17.65 -5.29
CA ALA A 204 -1.77 -17.27 -5.45
C ALA A 204 -1.42 -15.96 -4.72
N ALA A 205 -2.32 -14.97 -4.74
CA ALA A 205 -2.15 -13.73 -3.99
C ALA A 205 -2.13 -13.98 -2.47
N LEU A 206 -3.00 -14.85 -1.96
CA LEU A 206 -3.00 -15.27 -0.56
C LEU A 206 -1.69 -15.97 -0.18
N GLU A 207 -1.22 -16.93 -0.99
CA GLU A 207 0.06 -17.60 -0.77
C GLU A 207 1.24 -16.63 -0.78
N ALA A 208 1.31 -15.74 -1.77
CA ALA A 208 2.35 -14.73 -1.85
C ALA A 208 2.30 -13.74 -0.68
N TRP A 209 1.12 -13.42 -0.15
CA TRP A 209 0.97 -12.59 1.05
C TRP A 209 1.49 -13.30 2.31
N VAL A 210 1.16 -14.57 2.52
CA VAL A 210 1.71 -15.37 3.63
C VAL A 210 3.24 -15.45 3.53
N GLN A 211 3.78 -15.78 2.35
CA GLN A 211 5.23 -15.81 2.11
C GLN A 211 5.93 -14.48 2.43
N GLN A 212 5.23 -13.35 2.29
CA GLN A 212 5.73 -12.01 2.58
C GLN A 212 5.60 -11.58 4.05
N GLY A 213 5.04 -12.42 4.92
CA GLY A 213 4.90 -12.15 6.36
C GLY A 213 3.46 -12.12 6.88
N GLY A 214 2.46 -12.42 6.05
CA GLY A 214 1.08 -12.56 6.49
C GLY A 214 0.86 -13.77 7.40
N ARG A 215 -0.06 -13.66 8.37
CA ARG A 215 -0.49 -14.77 9.23
C ARG A 215 -1.85 -15.29 8.78
N LEU A 216 -1.96 -16.57 8.50
CA LEU A 216 -3.24 -17.21 8.15
C LEU A 216 -3.65 -18.18 9.26
N VAL A 217 -4.86 -18.05 9.78
CA VAL A 217 -5.45 -19.00 10.74
C VAL A 217 -6.60 -19.73 10.05
N LEU A 218 -6.55 -21.05 10.06
CA LEU A 218 -7.55 -21.93 9.45
C LEU A 218 -8.30 -22.69 10.54
N GLY A 219 -9.62 -22.48 10.58
CA GLY A 219 -10.52 -23.18 11.48
C GLY A 219 -10.98 -24.53 10.91
N GLY A 220 -11.06 -25.51 11.81
CA GLY A 220 -11.43 -26.88 11.51
C GLY A 220 -12.90 -27.18 11.82
N GLY A 221 -13.15 -28.24 12.57
CA GLY A 221 -14.49 -28.74 12.89
C GLY A 221 -15.23 -29.27 11.67
N ALA A 222 -16.56 -29.18 11.66
CA ALA A 222 -17.39 -29.66 10.55
C ALA A 222 -17.11 -28.94 9.22
N GLY A 223 -16.70 -27.68 9.28
CA GLY A 223 -16.39 -26.85 8.10
C GLY A 223 -15.00 -27.08 7.50
N ALA A 224 -14.13 -27.86 8.17
CA ALA A 224 -12.71 -28.01 7.84
C ALA A 224 -12.40 -28.27 6.36
N ARG A 225 -13.08 -29.26 5.76
CA ARG A 225 -12.85 -29.64 4.36
C ARG A 225 -13.21 -28.52 3.39
N ARG A 226 -14.26 -27.77 3.71
CA ARG A 226 -14.74 -26.64 2.91
C ARG A 226 -13.82 -25.43 3.05
N THR A 227 -13.36 -25.14 4.27
CA THR A 227 -12.34 -24.11 4.55
C THR A 227 -11.03 -24.39 3.82
N ALA A 228 -10.58 -25.65 3.75
CA ALA A 228 -9.31 -26.01 3.13
C ALA A 228 -9.37 -26.23 1.60
N ALA A 229 -10.57 -26.31 1.00
CA ALA A 229 -10.75 -26.81 -0.37
C ALA A 229 -10.03 -26.00 -1.45
N GLY A 230 -10.03 -24.67 -1.35
CA GLY A 230 -9.34 -23.77 -2.29
C GLY A 230 -8.06 -23.14 -1.74
N ILE A 231 -7.60 -23.55 -0.55
CA ILE A 231 -6.35 -23.08 0.01
C ILE A 231 -5.18 -23.86 -0.62
N PRO A 232 -4.14 -23.20 -1.13
CA PRO A 232 -2.97 -23.88 -1.68
C PRO A 232 -2.38 -24.90 -0.70
N GLY A 233 -2.08 -26.12 -1.18
CA GLY A 233 -1.52 -27.19 -0.33
C GLY A 233 -0.15 -26.86 0.28
N SER A 234 0.56 -25.90 -0.29
CA SER A 234 1.78 -25.30 0.28
C SER A 234 1.52 -24.50 1.56
N LEU A 235 0.30 -24.05 1.79
CA LEU A 235 -0.10 -23.34 3.02
C LEU A 235 -0.67 -24.28 4.08
N LEU A 236 -1.34 -25.37 3.69
CA LEU A 236 -2.05 -26.25 4.62
C LEU A 236 -1.08 -26.97 5.59
N PRO A 237 -1.25 -26.82 6.93
CA PRO A 237 -0.53 -27.63 7.93
C PRO A 237 -1.13 -29.04 8.09
N VAL A 238 -2.43 -29.19 7.77
CA VAL A 238 -3.20 -30.43 7.78
C VAL A 238 -4.11 -30.43 6.55
N VAL A 239 -4.20 -31.56 5.86
CA VAL A 239 -5.20 -31.80 4.82
C VAL A 239 -6.38 -32.56 5.45
N PRO A 240 -7.51 -31.89 5.74
CA PRO A 240 -8.61 -32.52 6.49
C PRO A 240 -9.27 -33.64 5.68
N ARG A 241 -9.53 -34.79 6.34
CA ARG A 241 -10.11 -35.99 5.73
C ARG A 241 -11.38 -36.46 6.43
N ALA A 242 -11.44 -36.31 7.74
CA ALA A 242 -12.52 -36.81 8.58
C ALA A 242 -12.73 -35.91 9.79
N GLU A 243 -13.84 -36.12 10.47
CA GLU A 243 -14.18 -35.50 11.75
C GLU A 243 -14.18 -36.56 12.86
N VAL A 244 -13.72 -36.19 14.06
CA VAL A 244 -13.67 -37.05 15.24
C VAL A 244 -14.24 -36.27 16.43
N GLU A 245 -15.00 -36.95 17.28
CA GLU A 245 -15.50 -36.41 18.54
C GLU A 245 -14.48 -36.66 19.66
N LEU A 246 -14.18 -35.62 20.42
CA LEU A 246 -13.29 -35.67 21.57
C LEU A 246 -14.07 -35.36 22.84
N ASP A 247 -13.86 -36.16 23.89
CA ASP A 247 -14.45 -35.88 25.21
C ASP A 247 -13.75 -34.71 25.92
N SER A 248 -12.48 -34.46 25.59
CA SER A 248 -11.61 -33.45 26.19
C SER A 248 -10.78 -32.75 25.12
N VAL A 249 -10.46 -31.48 25.37
CA VAL A 249 -9.52 -30.67 24.60
C VAL A 249 -8.61 -29.86 25.54
N ALA A 250 -8.23 -30.48 26.66
CA ALA A 250 -7.41 -29.86 27.72
C ALA A 250 -6.08 -29.29 27.18
N ALA A 251 -5.50 -29.89 26.14
CA ALA A 251 -4.28 -29.39 25.49
C ALA A 251 -4.43 -27.94 24.95
N LEU A 252 -5.64 -27.49 24.61
CA LEU A 252 -5.88 -26.09 24.24
C LEU A 252 -5.68 -25.14 25.42
N ALA A 253 -6.11 -25.54 26.62
CA ALA A 253 -5.93 -24.74 27.83
C ALA A 253 -4.46 -24.69 28.27
N GLU A 254 -3.74 -25.80 28.12
CA GLU A 254 -2.30 -25.85 28.35
C GLU A 254 -1.54 -24.93 27.40
N LEU A 255 -1.89 -24.94 26.11
CA LEU A 255 -1.30 -24.02 25.12
C LEU A 255 -1.57 -22.56 25.46
N ALA A 256 -2.80 -22.23 25.84
CA ALA A 256 -3.20 -20.88 26.20
C ALA A 256 -2.55 -20.37 27.50
N GLY A 257 -2.15 -21.29 28.39
CA GLY A 257 -1.70 -20.93 29.75
C GLY A 257 -2.81 -20.31 30.60
N GLY A 258 -4.08 -20.58 30.25
CA GLY A 258 -5.28 -19.98 30.85
C GLY A 258 -6.06 -20.95 31.75
N GLU A 259 -7.29 -20.57 32.08
CA GLU A 259 -8.22 -21.42 32.84
C GLU A 259 -8.53 -22.74 32.11
N ALA A 260 -8.74 -23.81 32.86
CA ALA A 260 -9.09 -25.11 32.29
C ALA A 260 -10.47 -25.07 31.58
N ILE A 261 -10.60 -25.84 30.50
CA ILE A 261 -11.88 -26.02 29.80
C ILE A 261 -12.74 -26.97 30.63
N ARG A 262 -13.83 -26.44 31.22
CA ARG A 262 -14.77 -27.22 32.06
C ARG A 262 -16.04 -27.65 31.32
N MET A 263 -16.19 -27.23 30.07
CA MET A 263 -17.34 -27.60 29.25
C MET A 263 -17.27 -29.11 28.96
N PRO A 264 -18.37 -29.86 29.17
CA PRO A 264 -18.40 -31.25 28.77
C PRO A 264 -18.41 -31.36 27.24
N GLY A 265 -17.69 -32.36 26.71
CA GLY A 265 -17.76 -32.72 25.30
C GLY A 265 -19.12 -33.33 24.90
N PRO A 266 -19.26 -33.81 23.65
CA PRO A 266 -18.19 -33.98 22.67
C PRO A 266 -17.78 -32.68 21.97
N PHE A 267 -16.49 -32.54 21.67
CA PHE A 267 -15.93 -31.51 20.81
C PHE A 267 -15.62 -32.10 19.44
N LEU A 268 -16.17 -31.52 18.38
CA LEU A 268 -15.93 -31.99 17.02
C LEU A 268 -14.63 -31.40 16.48
N ALA A 269 -13.65 -32.26 16.23
CA ALA A 269 -12.35 -31.89 15.68
C ALA A 269 -12.14 -32.52 14.30
N ALA A 270 -11.57 -31.75 13.38
CA ALA A 270 -11.17 -32.22 12.07
C ALA A 270 -9.77 -32.84 12.11
N THR A 271 -9.65 -34.02 11.51
CA THR A 271 -8.39 -34.77 11.40
C THR A 271 -8.08 -35.08 9.95
N GLY A 272 -6.81 -35.37 9.66
CA GLY A 272 -6.38 -35.74 8.32
C GLY A 272 -4.87 -35.88 8.19
N ASP A 273 -4.39 -35.74 6.97
CA ASP A 273 -2.97 -35.95 6.66
C ASP A 273 -2.16 -34.76 7.15
N ALA A 274 -1.26 -34.99 8.11
CA ALA A 274 -0.35 -33.96 8.59
C ALA A 274 0.66 -33.60 7.49
N ALA A 275 0.75 -32.32 7.16
CA ALA A 275 1.77 -31.78 6.27
C ALA A 275 2.97 -31.23 7.08
N GLN A 276 3.89 -30.54 6.39
CA GLN A 276 4.99 -29.83 7.04
C GLN A 276 4.46 -28.86 8.11
N GLY A 277 5.15 -28.80 9.24
CA GLY A 277 4.74 -28.00 10.39
C GLY A 277 5.00 -28.75 11.70
N HIS A 278 4.76 -28.07 12.81
CA HIS A 278 4.90 -28.62 14.15
C HIS A 278 3.61 -28.44 14.95
N SER A 279 3.34 -29.38 15.85
CA SER A 279 2.15 -29.32 16.70
C SER A 279 2.40 -28.43 17.91
N LEU A 280 1.50 -27.49 18.18
CA LEU A 280 1.52 -26.62 19.35
C LEU A 280 0.66 -27.19 20.49
N ALA A 281 -0.42 -27.89 20.16
CA ALA A 281 -1.28 -28.60 21.10
C ALA A 281 -1.67 -29.96 20.52
N VAL A 282 -1.62 -31.01 21.35
CA VAL A 282 -1.96 -32.39 20.95
C VAL A 282 -2.81 -33.02 22.05
N GLU A 283 -3.96 -33.58 21.69
CA GLU A 283 -4.82 -34.34 22.60
C GLU A 283 -4.81 -35.81 22.17
N GLY A 284 -4.25 -36.68 23.01
CA GLY A 284 -3.94 -38.05 22.61
C GLY A 284 -2.97 -38.07 21.42
N ASP A 285 -3.40 -38.61 20.28
CA ASP A 285 -2.63 -38.63 19.03
C ASP A 285 -3.07 -37.53 18.03
N LEU A 286 -4.13 -36.76 18.36
CA LEU A 286 -4.69 -35.77 17.46
C LEU A 286 -4.06 -34.39 17.71
N PRO A 287 -3.38 -33.78 16.73
CA PRO A 287 -2.90 -32.42 16.88
C PRO A 287 -4.06 -31.42 16.77
N LEU A 288 -4.38 -30.77 17.90
CA LEU A 288 -5.44 -29.76 17.96
C LEU A 288 -5.00 -28.43 17.36
N VAL A 289 -3.71 -28.09 17.46
CA VAL A 289 -3.13 -26.90 16.83
C VAL A 289 -1.82 -27.27 16.14
N ARG A 290 -1.67 -26.93 14.86
CA ARG A 290 -0.41 -27.06 14.11
C ARG A 290 -0.02 -25.75 13.46
N GLU A 291 1.23 -25.37 13.61
CA GLU A 291 1.83 -24.22 12.93
C GLU A 291 2.73 -24.69 11.79
N ARG A 292 2.58 -24.05 10.63
CA ARG A 292 3.48 -24.17 9.49
C ARG A 292 4.07 -22.81 9.19
N LEU A 293 5.40 -22.70 9.18
CA LEU A 293 6.09 -21.50 8.72
C LEU A 293 6.17 -21.51 7.19
N VAL A 294 5.82 -20.40 6.55
CA VAL A 294 5.84 -20.25 5.09
C VAL A 294 6.46 -18.90 4.74
N GLY A 295 7.65 -18.93 4.13
CA GLY A 295 8.46 -17.73 3.89
C GLY A 295 8.72 -16.94 5.18
N ALA A 296 8.27 -15.69 5.21
CA ALA A 296 8.35 -14.83 6.40
C ALA A 296 7.10 -14.87 7.29
N GLY A 297 6.03 -15.56 6.88
CA GLY A 297 4.76 -15.67 7.59
C GLY A 297 4.50 -17.07 8.16
N SER A 298 3.26 -17.30 8.58
CA SER A 298 2.84 -18.56 9.18
C SER A 298 1.39 -18.90 8.86
N VAL A 299 1.09 -20.21 8.92
CA VAL A 299 -0.26 -20.76 8.82
C VAL A 299 -0.53 -21.62 10.04
N ASP A 300 -1.54 -21.24 10.81
CA ASP A 300 -2.01 -21.98 11.97
C ASP A 300 -3.28 -22.76 11.61
N TRP A 301 -3.27 -24.06 11.85
CA TRP A 301 -4.44 -24.92 11.77
C TRP A 301 -4.96 -25.19 13.18
N VAL A 302 -6.24 -24.89 13.41
CA VAL A 302 -6.95 -25.26 14.64
C VAL A 302 -7.98 -26.32 14.28
N ALA A 303 -7.86 -27.51 14.85
CA ALA A 303 -8.67 -28.66 14.47
C ALA A 303 -10.17 -28.48 14.76
N LEU A 304 -10.55 -27.58 15.66
CA LEU A 304 -11.93 -27.25 15.99
C LEU A 304 -12.43 -26.04 15.20
N ASP A 305 -13.75 -25.92 15.10
CA ASP A 305 -14.40 -24.70 14.59
C ASP A 305 -14.19 -23.55 15.58
N LEU A 306 -13.61 -22.45 15.10
CA LEU A 306 -13.23 -21.29 15.90
C LEU A 306 -14.42 -20.46 16.40
N SER A 307 -15.62 -20.72 15.88
CA SER A 307 -16.87 -20.06 16.27
C SER A 307 -17.71 -20.88 17.27
N SER A 308 -17.35 -22.15 17.48
CA SER A 308 -18.09 -23.12 18.28
C SER A 308 -17.45 -23.38 19.65
N ALA A 309 -18.02 -24.30 20.43
CA ALA A 309 -17.40 -24.73 21.69
C ALA A 309 -16.02 -25.39 21.43
N PRO A 310 -15.01 -25.15 22.29
CA PRO A 310 -15.09 -24.43 23.56
C PRO A 310 -14.98 -22.89 23.42
N PHE A 311 -14.61 -22.36 22.26
CA PHE A 311 -14.22 -20.96 22.12
C PHE A 311 -15.32 -19.95 22.46
N ASN A 312 -16.58 -20.29 22.19
CA ASN A 312 -17.73 -19.41 22.48
C ASN A 312 -18.09 -19.27 23.97
N GLY A 313 -17.56 -20.12 24.86
CA GLY A 313 -17.93 -20.15 26.27
C GLY A 313 -16.76 -20.35 27.24
N TRP A 314 -15.55 -20.58 26.74
CA TRP A 314 -14.35 -20.78 27.54
C TRP A 314 -13.72 -19.45 27.95
N SER A 315 -13.48 -19.26 29.25
CA SER A 315 -12.84 -18.06 29.80
C SER A 315 -11.39 -17.87 29.32
N GLY A 316 -10.71 -18.94 28.91
CA GLY A 316 -9.34 -18.89 28.39
C GLY A 316 -9.23 -18.61 26.89
N THR A 317 -10.35 -18.40 26.16
CA THR A 317 -10.32 -18.14 24.71
C THR A 317 -9.47 -16.92 24.35
N THR A 318 -9.49 -15.86 25.16
CA THR A 318 -8.64 -14.69 24.92
C THR A 318 -7.15 -15.01 25.04
N ALA A 319 -6.74 -15.74 26.08
CA ALA A 319 -5.34 -16.18 26.26
C ALA A 319 -4.90 -17.15 25.15
N PHE A 320 -5.82 -17.99 24.65
CA PHE A 320 -5.56 -18.81 23.47
C PHE A 320 -5.23 -17.94 22.26
N TRP A 321 -6.04 -16.92 21.97
CA TRP A 321 -5.79 -16.00 20.86
C TRP A 321 -4.51 -15.20 21.03
N GLU A 322 -4.17 -14.76 22.23
CA GLU A 322 -2.86 -14.15 22.52
C GLU A 322 -1.72 -15.08 22.13
N ARG A 323 -1.82 -16.37 22.46
CA ARG A 323 -0.79 -17.36 22.11
C ARG A 323 -0.67 -17.61 20.62
N ILE A 324 -1.79 -17.67 19.91
CA ILE A 324 -1.85 -17.88 18.45
C ILE A 324 -1.37 -16.64 17.69
N LEU A 325 -1.73 -15.43 18.13
CA LEU A 325 -1.36 -14.19 17.44
C LEU A 325 0.03 -13.68 17.80
N ALA A 326 0.55 -13.99 19.00
CA ALA A 326 1.82 -13.43 19.49
C ALA A 326 3.04 -13.60 18.57
N PRO A 327 3.29 -14.76 17.92
CA PRO A 327 4.51 -14.92 17.14
C PRO A 327 4.50 -13.96 15.94
N GLY A 328 5.54 -13.15 15.79
CA GLY A 328 5.62 -12.15 14.70
C GLY A 328 4.68 -10.94 14.84
N ALA A 329 3.81 -10.87 15.85
CA ALA A 329 2.95 -9.71 16.10
C ALA A 329 3.67 -8.52 16.78
N THR A 330 4.91 -8.70 17.22
CA THR A 330 5.67 -7.67 17.92
C THR A 330 5.90 -6.45 17.04
N TYR A 331 5.31 -5.32 17.44
CA TYR A 331 5.63 -4.03 16.84
C TYR A 331 6.89 -3.45 17.52
N PRO A 332 7.94 -3.06 16.77
CA PRO A 332 9.19 -2.61 17.38
C PRO A 332 8.98 -1.40 18.32
N PRO A 333 9.50 -1.41 19.56
CA PRO A 333 9.30 -0.31 20.52
C PRO A 333 9.90 1.03 20.06
N TRP A 334 10.94 0.98 19.23
CA TRP A 334 11.62 2.16 18.69
C TRP A 334 10.93 2.73 17.44
N LEU A 335 9.97 2.02 16.86
CA LEU A 335 9.28 2.42 15.64
C LEU A 335 8.07 3.29 15.98
N ALA A 336 7.90 4.39 15.25
CA ALA A 336 6.74 5.26 15.39
C ALA A 336 5.45 4.48 15.09
N GLN A 337 4.37 4.78 15.80
CA GLN A 337 3.11 4.01 15.74
C GLN A 337 2.38 4.15 14.39
N ASP A 338 2.71 5.18 13.63
CA ASP A 338 2.15 5.55 12.33
C ASP A 338 3.07 5.20 11.15
N MET A 339 4.10 4.39 11.38
CA MET A 339 5.09 4.05 10.35
C MET A 339 5.35 2.56 10.28
N SER A 340 5.07 1.92 9.14
CA SER A 340 5.47 0.52 8.93
C SER A 340 6.99 0.36 8.71
N PRO A 341 7.57 -0.80 9.05
CA PRO A 341 8.95 -1.14 8.68
C PRO A 341 9.20 -1.03 7.17
N ARG A 342 8.20 -1.35 6.35
CA ARG A 342 8.27 -1.24 4.88
C ARG A 342 8.40 0.20 4.41
N GLN A 343 7.58 1.10 4.96
CA GLN A 343 7.67 2.54 4.64
C GLN A 343 9.00 3.12 5.10
N MET A 344 9.48 2.77 6.29
CA MET A 344 10.79 3.21 6.76
C MET A 344 11.91 2.76 5.83
N GLN A 345 11.88 1.49 5.40
CA GLN A 345 12.85 0.96 4.43
C GLN A 345 12.75 1.68 3.07
N ALA A 346 11.53 1.96 2.59
CA ALA A 346 11.31 2.71 1.36
C ALA A 346 11.83 4.15 1.45
N GLY A 347 11.57 4.84 2.56
CA GLY A 347 12.07 6.20 2.80
C GLY A 347 13.60 6.27 2.82
N ASN A 348 14.26 5.29 3.44
CA ASN A 348 15.71 5.18 3.42
C ASN A 348 16.26 4.91 2.01
N MET A 349 15.52 4.15 1.20
CA MET A 349 15.93 3.83 -0.16
C MET A 349 15.84 5.04 -1.10
N SER A 350 14.91 5.98 -0.87
CA SER A 350 14.83 7.21 -1.65
C SER A 350 16.14 7.99 -1.67
N TYR A 351 16.89 8.03 -0.56
CA TYR A 351 18.23 8.64 -0.52
C TYR A 351 19.23 7.88 -1.39
N ALA A 352 19.28 6.55 -1.27
CA ALA A 352 20.18 5.71 -2.07
C ALA A 352 19.86 5.78 -3.57
N LEU A 353 18.59 5.95 -3.94
CA LEU A 353 18.16 6.10 -5.33
C LEU A 353 18.53 7.44 -5.94
N THR A 354 18.54 8.51 -5.14
CA THR A 354 18.81 9.88 -5.58
C THR A 354 20.28 10.28 -5.47
N ASN A 355 21.07 9.56 -4.68
CA ASN A 355 22.51 9.80 -4.54
C ASN A 355 23.30 9.15 -5.70
N LEU A 356 23.16 9.72 -6.90
CA LEU A 356 23.82 9.26 -8.11
C LEU A 356 25.11 10.05 -8.37
N PRO A 357 26.26 9.39 -8.65
CA PRO A 357 27.49 10.08 -9.07
C PRO A 357 27.30 10.96 -10.32
N ALA A 358 26.33 10.62 -11.17
CA ALA A 358 25.96 11.41 -12.33
C ALA A 358 25.31 12.78 -11.98
N LEU A 359 24.83 12.95 -10.75
CA LEU A 359 24.27 14.19 -10.22
C LEU A 359 25.30 15.01 -9.42
N ASP A 360 26.54 14.53 -9.32
CA ASP A 360 27.60 15.28 -8.65
C ASP A 360 27.78 16.65 -9.32
N LEU A 361 27.93 17.68 -8.49
CA LEU A 361 28.22 19.02 -8.98
C LEU A 361 29.56 19.00 -9.73
N PRO A 362 29.69 19.76 -10.84
CA PRO A 362 30.96 19.87 -11.54
C PRO A 362 32.05 20.27 -10.56
N SER A 363 33.24 19.69 -10.73
CA SER A 363 34.36 19.95 -9.82
C SER A 363 34.53 21.46 -9.61
N VAL A 364 34.55 21.89 -8.35
CA VAL A 364 34.74 23.32 -7.99
C VAL A 364 36.04 23.84 -8.61
N GLN A 365 37.05 22.97 -8.74
CA GLN A 365 38.30 23.24 -9.43
C GLN A 365 38.09 23.53 -10.93
N GLY A 366 37.32 22.70 -11.64
CA GLY A 366 37.00 22.94 -13.05
C GLY A 366 36.25 24.25 -13.26
N LEU A 367 35.29 24.57 -12.38
CA LEU A 367 34.57 25.84 -12.41
C LEU A 367 35.50 27.03 -12.15
N ALA A 368 36.42 26.89 -11.18
CA ALA A 368 37.42 27.90 -10.86
C ALA A 368 38.42 28.13 -12.01
N VAL A 369 38.88 27.07 -12.67
CA VAL A 369 39.75 27.16 -13.85
C VAL A 369 39.03 27.84 -15.01
N LEU A 370 37.76 27.47 -15.25
CA LEU A 370 36.95 28.07 -16.30
C LEU A 370 36.73 29.58 -16.05
N LEU A 371 36.41 29.95 -14.80
CA LEU A 371 36.28 31.36 -14.38
C LEU A 371 37.60 32.12 -14.47
N ALA A 372 38.72 31.52 -14.06
CA ALA A 372 40.04 32.12 -14.19
C ALA A 372 40.40 32.36 -15.67
N ALA A 373 40.14 31.38 -16.54
CA ALA A 373 40.32 31.51 -17.99
C ALA A 373 39.46 32.64 -18.57
N TYR A 374 38.20 32.77 -18.15
CA TYR A 374 37.32 33.88 -18.53
C TYR A 374 37.92 35.24 -18.18
N ILE A 375 38.30 35.44 -16.92
CA ILE A 375 38.86 36.70 -16.42
C ILE A 375 40.15 37.04 -17.16
N LEU A 376 40.99 36.03 -17.41
CA LEU A 376 42.27 36.19 -18.09
C LEU A 376 42.09 36.55 -19.58
N VAL A 377 41.10 35.94 -20.25
CA VAL A 377 40.77 36.23 -21.65
C VAL A 377 40.18 37.64 -21.80
N VAL A 378 39.17 37.98 -21.00
CA VAL A 378 38.45 39.27 -21.11
C VAL A 378 39.30 40.45 -20.61
N GLY A 379 40.12 40.24 -19.59
CA GLY A 379 40.97 41.28 -18.99
C GLY A 379 42.33 41.39 -19.70
N PRO A 380 43.38 40.74 -19.16
CA PRO A 380 44.75 40.95 -19.60
C PRO A 380 45.00 40.57 -21.06
N VAL A 381 44.46 39.43 -21.54
CA VAL A 381 44.69 38.99 -22.93
C VAL A 381 44.03 39.94 -23.92
N ASN A 382 42.74 40.26 -23.75
CA ASN A 382 42.05 41.20 -24.63
C ASN A 382 42.74 42.59 -24.62
N TYR A 383 43.10 43.10 -23.45
CA TYR A 383 43.84 44.36 -23.32
C TYR A 383 45.18 44.33 -24.06
N LEU A 384 46.01 43.29 -23.86
CA LEU A 384 47.32 43.16 -24.50
C LEU A 384 47.20 43.08 -26.03
N VAL A 385 46.22 42.34 -26.54
CA VAL A 385 45.95 42.21 -27.98
C VAL A 385 45.51 43.55 -28.58
N LEU A 386 44.54 44.23 -27.98
CA LEU A 386 44.05 45.53 -28.45
C LEU A 386 45.11 46.63 -28.36
N ARG A 387 45.97 46.57 -27.32
CA ARG A 387 47.10 47.49 -27.16
C ARG A 387 48.15 47.29 -28.26
N ARG A 388 48.51 46.04 -28.60
CA ARG A 388 49.44 45.76 -29.71
C ARG A 388 48.88 46.21 -31.06
N LEU A 389 47.57 46.08 -31.26
CA LEU A 389 46.87 46.55 -32.46
C LEU A 389 46.61 48.07 -32.47
N LYS A 390 46.97 48.79 -31.40
CA LYS A 390 46.73 50.23 -31.19
C LYS A 390 45.24 50.65 -31.34
N ARG A 391 44.30 49.73 -31.09
CA ARG A 391 42.85 49.96 -31.25
C ARG A 391 42.07 49.70 -29.96
N LEU A 392 42.47 50.35 -28.87
CA LEU A 392 41.88 50.17 -27.55
C LEU A 392 40.38 50.53 -27.45
N HIS A 393 39.88 51.42 -28.32
CA HIS A 393 38.45 51.76 -28.37
C HIS A 393 37.56 50.56 -28.73
N LEU A 394 38.09 49.54 -29.42
CA LEU A 394 37.36 48.30 -29.73
C LEU A 394 37.07 47.44 -28.50
N ALA A 395 37.62 47.78 -27.32
CA ALA A 395 37.29 47.12 -26.06
C ALA A 395 35.78 47.11 -25.79
N TRP A 396 35.08 48.20 -26.13
CA TRP A 396 33.63 48.34 -25.99
C TRP A 396 32.82 47.32 -26.80
N VAL A 397 33.39 46.75 -27.87
CA VAL A 397 32.74 45.72 -28.70
C VAL A 397 33.26 44.32 -28.37
N THR A 398 34.57 44.19 -28.18
CA THR A 398 35.23 42.90 -27.93
C THR A 398 34.88 42.30 -26.58
N ILE A 399 34.71 43.12 -25.53
CA ILE A 399 34.30 42.61 -24.21
C ILE A 399 32.91 41.97 -24.30
N PRO A 400 31.84 42.66 -24.79
CA PRO A 400 30.54 42.02 -25.00
C PRO A 400 30.61 40.77 -25.88
N LEU A 401 31.37 40.81 -26.98
CA LEU A 401 31.49 39.67 -27.88
C LEU A 401 32.14 38.46 -27.21
N LEU A 402 33.22 38.65 -26.46
CA LEU A 402 33.90 37.59 -25.71
C LEU A 402 33.01 37.06 -24.58
N THR A 403 32.24 37.91 -23.91
CA THR A 403 31.26 37.48 -22.89
C THR A 403 30.18 36.59 -23.51
N VAL A 404 29.61 36.98 -24.65
CA VAL A 404 28.61 36.15 -25.35
C VAL A 404 29.21 34.82 -25.81
N LEU A 405 30.41 34.85 -26.40
CA LEU A 405 31.08 33.65 -26.89
C LEU A 405 31.45 32.68 -25.76
N PHE A 406 31.94 33.22 -24.63
CA PHE A 406 32.25 32.42 -23.46
C PHE A 406 30.98 31.86 -22.81
N THR A 407 29.91 32.66 -22.71
CA THR A 407 28.61 32.19 -22.18
C THR A 407 28.06 31.07 -23.04
N GLY A 408 28.07 31.22 -24.37
CA GLY A 408 27.65 30.19 -25.31
C GLY A 408 28.51 28.92 -25.21
N GLY A 409 29.82 29.06 -25.11
CA GLY A 409 30.75 27.94 -24.93
C GLY A 409 30.56 27.21 -23.60
N ALA A 410 30.40 27.95 -22.50
CA ALA A 410 30.16 27.38 -21.18
C ALA A 410 28.81 26.66 -21.11
N PHE A 411 27.76 27.23 -21.71
CA PHE A 411 26.45 26.60 -21.81
C PHE A 411 26.50 25.34 -22.67
N GLY A 412 27.18 25.40 -23.82
CA GLY A 412 27.38 24.25 -24.71
C GLY A 412 28.17 23.12 -24.07
N LEU A 413 29.26 23.43 -23.36
CA LEU A 413 30.03 22.45 -22.59
C LEU A 413 29.20 21.87 -21.44
N GLY A 414 28.42 22.69 -20.74
CA GLY A 414 27.51 22.23 -19.70
C GLY A 414 26.47 21.23 -20.23
N TYR A 415 25.91 21.52 -21.40
CA TYR A 415 24.96 20.63 -22.08
C TYR A 415 25.64 19.33 -22.56
N ALA A 416 26.83 19.42 -23.14
CA ALA A 416 27.59 18.27 -23.63
C ALA A 416 28.06 17.33 -22.50
N PHE A 417 28.44 17.87 -21.33
CA PHE A 417 28.89 17.06 -20.19
C PHE A 417 27.76 16.48 -19.36
N ARG A 418 26.62 17.17 -19.22
CA ARG A 418 25.49 16.66 -18.42
C ARG A 418 24.54 15.74 -19.17
N GLY A 419 24.58 15.76 -20.51
CA GLY A 419 23.67 14.97 -21.34
C GLY A 419 22.20 15.36 -21.15
N SER A 420 21.33 14.73 -21.91
CA SER A 420 19.87 14.81 -21.74
C SER A 420 19.28 13.46 -21.32
N ASP A 421 20.14 12.57 -20.84
CA ASP A 421 19.78 11.18 -20.63
C ASP A 421 18.91 11.03 -19.38
N ILE A 422 17.88 10.22 -19.53
CA ILE A 422 17.03 9.79 -18.43
C ILE A 422 17.82 8.73 -17.67
N ILE A 423 18.03 8.93 -16.38
CA ILE A 423 18.78 7.99 -15.55
C ILE A 423 17.78 7.17 -14.73
N LEU A 424 17.77 5.86 -14.96
CA LEU A 424 17.01 4.90 -14.18
C LEU A 424 17.96 4.21 -13.19
N ASN A 425 17.72 4.41 -11.90
CA ASN A 425 18.43 3.70 -10.84
C ASN A 425 17.53 2.62 -10.25
N LYS A 426 18.06 1.40 -10.08
CA LYS A 426 17.32 0.27 -9.50
C LYS A 426 18.14 -0.38 -8.42
N VAL A 427 17.59 -0.45 -7.22
CA VAL A 427 18.15 -1.20 -6.09
C VAL A 427 17.22 -2.35 -5.75
N SER A 428 17.72 -3.57 -5.82
CA SER A 428 16.96 -4.78 -5.50
C SER A 428 17.52 -5.43 -4.24
N ILE A 429 16.66 -5.66 -3.25
CA ILE A 429 16.97 -6.41 -2.04
C ILE A 429 16.41 -7.81 -2.22
N VAL A 430 17.28 -8.81 -2.14
CA VAL A 430 16.92 -10.23 -2.24
C VAL A 430 17.10 -10.86 -0.86
N ALA A 431 16.01 -11.33 -0.26
CA ALA A 431 16.00 -12.00 1.03
C ALA A 431 15.75 -13.51 0.82
N PRO A 432 16.78 -14.36 0.97
CA PRO A 432 16.62 -15.80 0.85
C PRO A 432 15.78 -16.34 2.02
N GLN A 433 15.00 -17.38 1.74
CA GLN A 433 14.11 -18.05 2.69
C GLN A 433 14.57 -19.50 2.91
N ALA A 434 14.17 -20.09 4.03
CA ALA A 434 14.63 -21.42 4.45
C ALA A 434 14.12 -22.56 3.54
N ASP A 435 13.04 -22.33 2.81
CA ASP A 435 12.42 -23.25 1.85
C ASP A 435 13.11 -23.24 0.47
N GLY A 436 14.17 -22.45 0.30
CA GLY A 436 14.89 -22.28 -0.95
C GLY A 436 14.32 -21.20 -1.87
N ASN A 437 13.21 -20.58 -1.51
CA ASN A 437 12.68 -19.41 -2.20
C ASN A 437 13.43 -18.13 -1.78
N ALA A 438 13.20 -17.04 -2.50
CA ALA A 438 13.69 -15.72 -2.11
C ALA A 438 12.64 -14.66 -2.41
N SER A 439 12.42 -13.75 -1.46
CA SER A 439 11.62 -12.55 -1.73
C SER A 439 12.52 -11.45 -2.28
N MET A 440 12.11 -10.85 -3.39
CA MET A 440 12.81 -9.72 -4.00
C MET A 440 11.97 -8.46 -3.86
N ARG A 441 12.58 -7.39 -3.35
CA ARG A 441 11.99 -6.05 -3.34
C ARG A 441 12.86 -5.11 -4.14
N SER A 442 12.31 -4.57 -5.23
CA SER A 442 13.01 -3.62 -6.09
C SER A 442 12.49 -2.21 -5.86
N TYR A 443 13.41 -1.28 -5.74
CA TYR A 443 13.15 0.15 -5.66
C TYR A 443 13.73 0.83 -6.89
N VAL A 444 12.95 1.72 -7.49
CA VAL A 444 13.30 2.36 -8.76
C VAL A 444 13.25 3.87 -8.58
N GLY A 445 14.31 4.55 -8.97
CA GLY A 445 14.42 5.99 -9.01
C GLY A 445 14.60 6.45 -10.45
N LEU A 446 13.77 7.39 -10.89
CA LEU A 446 13.87 7.99 -12.21
C LEU A 446 14.34 9.43 -12.08
N PHE A 447 15.47 9.77 -12.71
CA PHE A 447 15.90 11.15 -12.86
C PHE A 447 15.63 11.62 -14.29
N SER A 448 14.90 12.73 -14.41
CA SER A 448 14.65 13.40 -15.68
C SER A 448 15.26 14.80 -15.68
N PRO A 449 16.18 15.11 -16.63
CA PRO A 449 16.75 16.45 -16.76
C PRO A 449 15.80 17.47 -17.39
N SER A 450 14.67 17.03 -17.96
CA SER A 450 13.68 17.90 -18.61
C SER A 450 12.27 17.69 -18.06
N GLN A 451 11.46 18.76 -18.04
CA GLN A 451 10.05 18.67 -17.65
C GLN A 451 9.23 18.18 -18.85
N ARG A 452 9.06 16.85 -18.93
CA ARG A 452 8.31 16.16 -19.99
C ARG A 452 7.52 15.00 -19.38
N SER A 453 6.50 14.55 -20.10
CA SER A 453 5.74 13.34 -19.76
C SER A 453 6.53 12.10 -20.19
N TYR A 454 6.50 11.05 -19.37
CA TYR A 454 7.16 9.78 -19.63
C TYR A 454 6.18 8.64 -19.35
N ASP A 455 6.14 7.68 -20.28
CA ASP A 455 5.43 6.42 -20.09
C ASP A 455 6.42 5.40 -19.53
N ILE A 456 6.10 4.83 -18.37
CA ILE A 456 6.95 3.87 -17.68
C ILE A 456 6.20 2.54 -17.63
N GLN A 457 6.76 1.52 -18.28
CA GLN A 457 6.30 0.15 -18.18
C GLN A 457 7.20 -0.62 -17.21
N ILE A 458 6.60 -1.22 -16.19
CA ILE A 458 7.28 -2.09 -15.24
C ILE A 458 6.94 -3.54 -15.64
N THR A 459 7.94 -4.30 -16.07
CA THR A 459 7.84 -5.72 -16.44
C THR A 459 8.49 -6.61 -15.40
#